data_AF-A0A2V8L0Z4-F1
#
_entry.id   AF-A0A2V8L0Z4-F1
#
_cell.length_a   1.000
_cell.length_b   1.000
_cell.length_c   1.000
_cell.angle_alpha   90.00
_cell.angle_beta   90.00
_cell.angle_gamma   90.00
#
_symmetry.space_group_name_H-M   'P 1'
#
loop_
_entity.id
_entity.type
_entity.pdbx_description
1 polymer ?
#
loop_
_entity_poly.entity_id
_entity_poly.type
_entity_poly.pdbx_seq_one_letter_code
_entity_poly.pdbx_strand_id
1 'polypeptide(L)'
;MLRSLILLVIFSIQFGQRDVVPAGSHVEYKTFQSKVLARELGYGIYLPPSYKTSTKRYPIVYFLHGMFENEMRWSTRGGTDLMLDRMIAEGKIGEFIVALPNG
;
A
#
# COMPACT_ATOMS: atom_id res chain seq x y z
N MET A 1 -20.77 -41.32 11.89
CA MET A 1 -19.45 -40.69 12.16
C MET A 1 -18.85 -40.00 10.95
N LEU A 2 -19.09 -40.45 9.71
CA LEU A 2 -18.52 -39.84 8.49
C LEU A 2 -19.13 -38.47 8.09
N ARG A 3 -20.36 -38.16 8.49
CA ARG A 3 -21.03 -36.89 8.17
C ARG A 3 -20.49 -35.67 8.95
N SER A 4 -20.02 -35.85 10.19
CA SER A 4 -19.43 -34.77 11.00
C SER A 4 -18.04 -34.35 10.51
N LEU A 5 -17.29 -35.27 9.89
CA LEU A 5 -15.94 -34.98 9.38
C LEU A 5 -15.98 -34.11 8.11
N ILE A 6 -17.02 -34.28 7.28
CA ILE A 6 -17.23 -33.48 6.06
C ILE A 6 -17.59 -32.02 6.41
N LEU A 7 -18.42 -31.79 7.43
CA LEU A 7 -18.74 -30.43 7.88
C LEU A 7 -17.53 -29.70 8.48
N LEU A 8 -16.64 -30.41 9.20
CA LEU A 8 -15.45 -29.81 9.79
C LEU A 8 -14.43 -29.39 8.72
N VAL A 9 -14.32 -30.16 7.63
CA VAL A 9 -13.44 -29.85 6.49
C VAL A 9 -13.97 -28.65 5.70
N ILE A 10 -15.28 -28.54 5.48
CA ILE A 10 -15.88 -27.39 4.78
C ILE A 10 -15.74 -26.10 5.60
N PHE A 11 -15.92 -26.17 6.93
CA PHE A 11 -15.73 -25.02 7.83
C PHE A 11 -14.28 -24.52 7.87
N SER A 12 -13.31 -25.43 7.68
CA SER A 12 -11.87 -25.10 7.62
C SER A 12 -11.48 -24.40 6.30
N ILE A 13 -12.22 -24.63 5.21
CA ILE A 13 -11.93 -24.03 3.89
C ILE A 13 -12.40 -22.57 3.83
N GLN A 14 -13.48 -22.21 4.54
CA GLN A 14 -14.01 -20.84 4.56
C GLN A 14 -13.16 -19.83 5.35
N PHE A 15 -12.28 -20.29 6.24
CA PHE A 15 -11.38 -19.42 7.00
C PHE A 15 -9.98 -19.25 6.36
N GLY A 16 -9.70 -19.95 5.26
CA GLY A 16 -8.37 -20.03 4.66
C GLY A 16 -8.11 -19.09 3.48
N GLN A 17 -9.14 -18.45 2.91
CA GLN A 17 -8.94 -17.53 1.79
C GLN A 17 -8.77 -16.12 2.38
N ARG A 18 -7.52 -15.70 2.61
CA ARG A 18 -7.23 -14.27 2.66
C ARG A 18 -7.65 -13.74 1.30
N ASP A 19 -8.72 -12.96 1.23
CA ASP A 19 -9.07 -12.23 0.02
C ASP A 19 -7.84 -11.45 -0.40
N VAL A 20 -7.17 -11.93 -1.44
CA VAL A 20 -6.16 -11.16 -2.16
C VAL A 20 -6.98 -10.13 -2.91
N VAL A 21 -7.27 -9.00 -2.25
CA VAL A 21 -7.85 -7.83 -2.90
C VAL A 21 -6.88 -7.47 -4.02
N PRO A 22 -7.27 -7.56 -5.31
CA PRO A 22 -6.38 -7.18 -6.39
C PRO A 22 -6.14 -5.68 -6.25
N ALA A 23 -4.95 -5.31 -5.76
CA ALA A 23 -4.60 -3.93 -5.50
C ALA A 23 -4.43 -3.20 -6.84
N GLY A 24 -5.39 -2.32 -7.15
CA GLY A 24 -5.20 -1.32 -8.20
C GLY A 24 -4.22 -0.21 -7.80
N SER A 25 -3.80 -0.20 -6.53
CA SER A 25 -2.77 0.69 -6.03
C SER A 25 -1.38 0.23 -6.47
N HIS A 26 -0.44 1.16 -6.52
CA HIS A 26 0.95 0.84 -6.76
C HIS A 26 1.85 1.95 -6.23
N VAL A 27 3.11 1.59 -5.92
CA VAL A 27 4.14 2.57 -5.55
C VAL A 27 5.06 2.80 -6.74
N GLU A 28 5.23 4.06 -7.12
CA GLU A 28 6.19 4.49 -8.15
C GLU A 28 7.42 5.09 -7.50
N TYR A 29 8.61 4.57 -7.84
CA TYR A 29 9.89 5.11 -7.39
C TYR A 29 10.60 5.82 -8.54
N LYS A 30 11.05 7.05 -8.28
CA LYS A 30 11.71 7.92 -9.27
C LYS A 30 12.75 8.80 -8.57
N THR A 31 13.52 9.53 -9.37
CA THR A 31 14.46 10.53 -8.88
C THR A 31 14.13 11.92 -9.44
N PHE A 32 14.59 12.97 -8.76
CA PHE A 32 14.58 14.33 -9.29
C PHE A 32 15.83 15.10 -8.85
N GLN A 33 16.21 16.11 -9.63
CA GLN A 33 17.32 16.99 -9.29
C GLN A 33 16.87 18.10 -8.34
N SER A 34 17.37 18.10 -7.10
CA SER A 34 17.04 19.10 -6.10
C SER A 34 17.92 20.34 -6.25
N LYS A 35 17.30 21.49 -6.55
CA LYS A 35 18.00 22.78 -6.62
C LYS A 35 18.56 23.21 -5.26
N VAL A 36 17.84 22.94 -4.18
CA VAL A 36 18.21 23.35 -2.82
C VAL A 36 19.40 22.54 -2.31
N LEU A 37 19.45 21.24 -2.63
CA LEU A 37 20.49 20.33 -2.16
C LEU A 37 21.60 20.06 -3.18
N ALA A 38 21.50 20.62 -4.39
CA ALA A 38 22.44 20.46 -5.50
C ALA A 38 22.80 18.99 -5.80
N ARG A 39 21.83 18.07 -5.63
CA ARG A 39 21.99 16.64 -5.86
C ARG A 39 20.68 15.98 -6.30
N GLU A 40 20.81 14.79 -6.88
CA GLU A 40 19.67 13.93 -7.19
C GLU A 40 19.11 13.31 -5.90
N LEU A 41 17.79 13.28 -5.79
CA LEU A 41 17.06 12.66 -4.67
C LEU A 41 16.08 11.63 -5.20
N GLY A 42 16.05 10.48 -4.55
CA GLY A 42 15.01 9.47 -4.75
C GLY A 42 13.70 9.84 -4.04
N TYR A 43 12.59 9.33 -4.55
CA TYR A 43 11.29 9.39 -3.89
C TYR A 43 10.40 8.22 -4.34
N GLY A 44 9.48 7.83 -3.47
CA GLY A 44 8.37 6.93 -3.78
C GLY A 44 7.02 7.67 -3.72
N ILE A 45 6.06 7.25 -4.54
CA ILE A 45 4.67 7.74 -4.50
C ILE A 45 3.73 6.53 -4.50
N TYR A 46 3.00 6.32 -3.41
CA TYR A 46 1.85 5.41 -3.39
C TYR A 46 0.65 6.09 -4.04
N LEU A 47 0.07 5.44 -5.04
CA LEU A 47 -1.13 5.90 -5.73
C LEU A 47 -2.30 4.98 -5.37
N PRO A 48 -3.45 5.54 -4.91
CA PRO A 48 -4.58 4.73 -4.48
C PRO A 48 -5.27 4.04 -5.69
N PRO A 49 -6.08 2.99 -5.45
CA PRO A 49 -6.65 2.16 -6.51
C PRO A 49 -7.38 2.92 -7.64
N SER A 50 -8.13 3.98 -7.33
CA SER A 50 -8.89 4.72 -8.34
C SER A 50 -8.09 5.85 -9.02
N TYR A 51 -6.80 6.02 -8.70
CA TYR A 51 -5.98 7.13 -9.20
C TYR A 51 -5.93 7.22 -10.74
N LYS A 52 -5.81 6.09 -11.45
CA LYS A 52 -5.72 6.07 -12.92
C LYS A 52 -7.06 6.27 -13.63
N THR A 53 -8.17 5.98 -12.96
CA THR A 53 -9.51 5.91 -13.58
C THR A 53 -10.43 7.03 -13.14
N SER A 54 -10.07 7.76 -12.08
CA SER A 54 -10.88 8.84 -11.53
C SER A 54 -10.32 10.22 -11.87
N THR A 55 -11.20 11.21 -11.91
CA THR A 55 -10.85 12.64 -11.97
C THR A 55 -10.79 13.29 -10.59
N LYS A 56 -10.98 12.51 -9.52
CA LYS A 56 -10.91 12.99 -8.13
C LYS A 56 -9.52 13.58 -7.82
N ARG A 57 -9.52 14.60 -6.96
CA ARG A 57 -8.29 15.03 -6.27
C ARG A 57 -8.18 14.26 -4.96
N TYR A 58 -6.96 13.82 -4.64
CA TYR A 58 -6.67 13.06 -3.44
C TYR A 58 -5.88 13.93 -2.45
N PRO A 59 -6.17 13.83 -1.14
CA PRO A 59 -5.26 14.38 -0.14
C PRO A 59 -3.92 13.63 -0.18
N ILE A 60 -2.86 14.29 0.30
CA ILE A 60 -1.50 13.76 0.29
C ILE A 60 -0.96 13.68 1.72
N VAL A 61 -0.39 12.53 2.07
CA VAL A 61 0.40 12.33 3.29
C VAL A 61 1.88 12.26 2.90
N TYR A 62 2.72 13.04 3.57
CA TYR A 62 4.16 12.91 3.47
C TYR A 62 4.65 12.01 4.61
N PHE A 63 5.18 10.85 4.27
CA PHE A 63 5.69 9.90 5.25
C PHE A 63 7.22 9.87 5.19
N LEU A 64 7.85 10.22 6.30
CA LEU A 64 9.31 10.29 6.43
C LEU A 64 9.82 9.01 7.09
N HIS A 65 10.92 8.48 6.56
CA HIS A 65 11.60 7.32 7.10
C HIS A 65 12.51 7.68 8.28
N GLY A 66 13.02 6.65 8.97
CA GLY A 66 13.94 6.83 10.08
C GLY A 66 15.36 7.17 9.66
N MET A 67 16.26 7.26 10.64
CA MET A 67 17.70 7.41 10.41
C MET A 67 18.25 6.15 9.74
N PHE A 68 19.17 6.33 8.77
CA PHE A 68 19.77 5.26 7.97
C PHE A 68 18.80 4.49 7.05
N GLU A 69 17.67 5.12 6.74
CA GLU A 69 16.66 4.60 5.83
C GLU A 69 16.56 5.47 4.57
N ASN A 70 15.71 5.07 3.62
CA ASN A 70 15.47 5.80 2.37
C ASN A 70 14.02 5.62 1.91
N GLU A 71 13.67 6.17 0.75
CA GLU A 71 12.32 6.15 0.18
C GLU A 71 11.72 4.76 0.03
N MET A 72 12.56 3.73 -0.17
CA MET A 72 12.11 2.35 -0.39
C MET A 72 11.68 1.66 0.91
N ARG A 73 11.89 2.26 2.08
CA ARG A 73 11.62 1.59 3.35
C ARG A 73 10.16 1.24 3.58
N TRP A 74 9.27 2.07 3.08
CA TRP A 74 7.83 1.84 3.13
C TRP A 74 7.41 0.50 2.51
N SER A 75 7.90 0.21 1.30
CA SER A 75 7.59 -1.05 0.61
C SER A 75 8.41 -2.24 1.12
N THR A 76 9.63 -2.01 1.59
CA THR A 76 10.55 -3.09 2.00
C THR A 76 10.35 -3.59 3.43
N ARG A 77 9.60 -2.86 4.28
CA ARG A 77 9.21 -3.30 5.62
C ARG A 77 7.70 -3.27 5.80
N GLY A 78 7.07 -4.45 5.75
CA GLY A 78 5.80 -4.68 6.44
C GLY A 78 4.51 -4.56 5.61
N GLY A 79 4.57 -4.39 4.29
CA GLY A 79 3.37 -4.41 3.44
C GLY A 79 2.38 -3.30 3.77
N THR A 80 2.89 -2.10 4.08
CA THR A 80 2.05 -0.97 4.49
C THR A 80 1.08 -0.56 3.37
N ASP A 81 1.52 -0.66 2.12
CA ASP A 81 0.66 -0.57 0.93
C ASP A 81 -0.52 -1.56 0.97
N LEU A 82 -0.27 -2.83 1.26
CA LEU A 82 -1.32 -3.85 1.40
C LEU A 82 -2.27 -3.56 2.56
N MET A 83 -1.75 -3.02 3.67
CA MET A 83 -2.58 -2.60 4.80
C MET A 83 -3.50 -1.44 4.41
N LEU A 84 -2.97 -0.43 3.71
CA LEU A 84 -3.76 0.70 3.23
C LEU A 84 -4.84 0.22 2.25
N ASP A 85 -4.49 -0.65 1.30
CA ASP A 85 -5.44 -1.21 0.34
C ASP A 85 -6.59 -1.92 1.03
N ARG A 86 -6.27 -2.73 2.07
CA ARG A 86 -7.30 -3.38 2.88
C ARG A 86 -8.19 -2.37 3.58
N MET A 87 -7.62 -1.38 4.26
CA MET A 87 -8.41 -0.39 5.00
C MET A 87 -9.29 0.47 4.07
N ILE A 88 -8.82 0.76 2.85
CA ILE A 88 -9.57 1.44 1.79
C ILE A 88 -10.71 0.53 1.31
N ALA A 89 -10.43 -0.74 1.01
CA ALA A 89 -11.43 -1.70 0.55
C ALA A 89 -12.52 -1.97 1.60
N GLU A 90 -12.15 -1.97 2.89
CA GLU A 90 -13.06 -2.08 4.03
C GLU A 90 -13.80 -0.76 4.34
N GLY A 91 -13.52 0.34 3.63
CA GLY A 91 -14.15 1.64 3.83
C GLY A 91 -13.78 2.34 5.13
N LYS A 92 -12.74 1.87 5.84
CA LYS A 92 -12.29 2.44 7.11
C LYS A 92 -11.56 3.77 6.94
N ILE A 93 -10.91 3.95 5.79
CA ILE A 93 -10.23 5.19 5.39
C ILE A 93 -10.58 5.51 3.93
N GLY A 94 -10.54 6.79 3.57
CA GLY A 94 -10.66 7.22 2.18
C GLY A 94 -9.37 7.00 1.39
N GLU A 95 -9.45 7.12 0.07
CA GLU A 95 -8.26 7.10 -0.80
C GLU A 95 -7.42 8.37 -0.65
N PHE A 96 -6.11 8.20 -0.53
CA PHE A 96 -5.12 9.28 -0.48
C PHE A 96 -3.81 8.84 -1.15
N ILE A 97 -2.97 9.82 -1.47
CA ILE A 97 -1.61 9.59 -1.98
C ILE A 97 -0.63 9.61 -0.81
N VAL A 98 0.40 8.77 -0.85
CA VAL A 98 1.53 8.87 0.08
C VAL A 98 2.79 9.25 -0.68
N ALA A 99 3.42 10.36 -0.28
CA ALA A 99 4.73 10.76 -0.76
C ALA A 99 5.82 10.29 0.20
N LEU A 100 6.84 9.63 -0.34
CA LEU A 100 7.94 8.99 0.38
C LEU A 100 9.27 9.61 -0.07
N PRO A 101 9.64 10.80 0.41
CA PRO A 101 10.90 11.43 0.02
C PRO A 101 12.12 10.71 0.63
N ASN A 102 13.24 10.70 -0.08
CA ASN A 102 14.56 10.36 0.48
C ASN A 102 15.20 11.61 1.10
N GLY A 103 15.27 11.63 2.44
CA GLY A 103 15.77 12.75 3.25
C GLY A 103 17.28 12.84 3.32
#